data_AF-A0A958HX81-F1
#
_entry.id   AF-A0A958HX81-F1
#
_cell.length_a   1.000
_cell.length_b   1.000
_cell.length_c   1.000
_cell.angle_alpha   90.00
_cell.angle_beta   90.00
_cell.angle_gamma   90.00
#
_symmetry.space_group_name_H-M   'P 1'
#
loop_
_entity.id
_entity.type
_entity.pdbx_description
1 polymer ?
#
loop_
_entity_poly.entity_id
_entity_poly.type
_entity_poly.pdbx_seq_one_letter_code
_entity_poly.pdbx_strand_id
1 'polypeptide(L)'
;DVSDPNDLDLNTRGLWGGVILLGKARINTTLGEGQIEGIPTTEPRGAYGGNDDNDNSGVVRYVSIRYGGTDIGANNEINGLTFGAVGRGTVVEYVEVFNNKDDGYEWFGGTVRTRYLVSAFNGDDCFDYDEGFRGYGQFWFAIMGEDIGNRAGEHDGGTDPEGG
;
A
#
# COMPACT_ATOMS: atom_id res chain seq x y z
N ASP A 1 19.96 -15.76 -0.68
CA ASP A 1 21.06 -16.47 0.00
C ASP A 1 21.89 -15.41 0.71
N VAL A 2 22.08 -15.49 2.03
CA VAL A 2 22.81 -14.43 2.77
C VAL A 2 24.31 -14.38 2.47
N SER A 3 24.81 -15.29 1.62
CA SER A 3 26.23 -15.41 1.29
C SER A 3 26.62 -14.85 -0.09
N ASP A 4 25.65 -14.49 -0.94
CA ASP A 4 25.92 -13.87 -2.24
C ASP A 4 25.39 -12.42 -2.27
N PRO A 5 26.26 -11.40 -2.25
CA PRO A 5 25.84 -10.01 -2.29
C PRO A 5 25.28 -9.57 -3.66
N ASN A 6 25.29 -10.44 -4.68
CA ASN A 6 24.79 -10.15 -6.02
C ASN A 6 23.52 -10.95 -6.38
N ASP A 7 22.90 -11.65 -5.42
CA ASP A 7 21.70 -12.44 -5.69
C ASP A 7 20.42 -11.59 -5.86
N LEU A 8 20.49 -10.31 -5.47
CA LEU A 8 19.44 -9.32 -5.61
C LEU A 8 20.01 -8.09 -6.30
N ASP A 9 19.71 -7.93 -7.59
CA ASP A 9 20.10 -6.75 -8.34
C ASP A 9 19.10 -5.59 -8.15
N LEU A 10 19.44 -4.42 -8.69
CA LEU A 10 18.60 -3.23 -8.63
C LEU A 10 17.29 -3.36 -9.42
N ASN A 11 17.15 -4.36 -10.30
CA ASN A 11 15.98 -4.52 -11.16
C ASN A 11 15.10 -5.71 -10.74
N THR A 12 15.54 -6.48 -9.74
CA THR A 12 14.82 -7.62 -9.18
C THR A 12 13.58 -7.09 -8.47
N ARG A 13 12.43 -7.71 -8.72
CA ARG A 13 11.12 -7.36 -8.16
C ARG A 13 10.24 -8.62 -8.13
N GLY A 14 9.14 -8.61 -7.39
CA GLY A 14 8.11 -9.66 -7.44
C GLY A 14 8.52 -11.00 -6.83
N LEU A 15 9.48 -11.01 -5.90
CA LEU A 15 9.95 -12.25 -5.25
C LEU A 15 8.96 -12.76 -4.18
N TRP A 16 8.21 -11.83 -3.58
CA TRP A 16 7.20 -12.10 -2.55
C TRP A 16 6.03 -11.13 -2.75
N GLY A 17 4.97 -11.22 -1.94
CA GLY A 17 3.84 -10.28 -2.00
C GLY A 17 4.22 -8.91 -1.46
N GLY A 18 3.55 -8.47 -0.41
CA GLY A 18 3.88 -7.25 0.31
C GLY A 18 3.36 -7.34 1.72
N VAL A 19 3.08 -6.20 2.33
CA VAL A 19 2.37 -6.14 3.62
C VAL A 19 1.02 -5.49 3.40
N ILE A 20 -0.04 -6.19 3.78
CA ILE A 20 -1.40 -5.67 3.73
C ILE A 20 -1.87 -5.42 5.16
N LEU A 21 -2.21 -4.18 5.47
CA LEU A 21 -2.74 -3.77 6.77
C LEU A 21 -4.21 -3.40 6.63
N LEU A 22 -5.08 -4.12 7.35
CA LEU A 22 -6.53 -3.93 7.30
C LEU A 22 -7.02 -3.24 8.57
N GLY A 23 -7.88 -2.24 8.39
CA GLY A 23 -8.52 -1.48 9.45
C GLY A 23 -10.02 -1.34 9.23
N LYS A 24 -10.62 -0.51 10.09
CA LYS A 24 -12.09 -0.33 10.19
C LYS A 24 -12.56 1.10 9.98
N ALA A 25 -11.71 1.95 9.42
CA ALA A 25 -12.06 3.33 9.10
C ALA A 25 -13.00 3.41 7.88
N ARG A 26 -13.56 4.58 7.63
CA ARG A 26 -14.45 4.76 6.48
C ARG A 26 -13.67 4.85 5.18
N ILE A 27 -14.26 4.26 4.14
CA ILE A 27 -13.84 4.32 2.75
C ILE A 27 -14.98 4.92 1.91
N ASN A 28 -14.66 5.51 0.76
CA ASN A 28 -15.61 6.11 -0.15
C ASN A 28 -16.11 5.10 -1.19
N THR A 29 -16.74 4.03 -0.70
CA THR A 29 -17.41 3.02 -1.52
C THR A 29 -18.89 2.93 -1.16
N THR A 30 -19.72 2.45 -2.08
CA THR A 30 -21.18 2.38 -1.89
C THR A 30 -21.57 1.57 -0.64
N LEU A 31 -20.80 0.52 -0.31
CA LEU A 31 -21.08 -0.36 0.83
C LEU A 31 -20.37 0.07 2.12
N GLY A 32 -19.37 0.97 2.04
CA GLY A 32 -18.51 1.33 3.17
C GLY A 32 -17.55 0.20 3.62
N GLU A 33 -17.52 -0.90 2.86
CA GLU A 33 -16.66 -2.06 3.02
C GLU A 33 -16.13 -2.48 1.65
N GLY A 34 -14.91 -3.02 1.62
CA GLY A 34 -14.18 -3.40 0.42
C GLY A 34 -13.44 -4.73 0.60
N GLN A 35 -12.92 -5.25 -0.51
CA GLN A 35 -12.07 -6.44 -0.55
C GLN A 35 -10.76 -6.05 -1.22
N ILE A 36 -9.62 -6.44 -0.63
CA ILE A 36 -8.32 -6.18 -1.23
C ILE A 36 -8.26 -6.85 -2.60
N GLU A 37 -7.77 -6.10 -3.58
CA GLU A 37 -7.58 -6.58 -4.93
C GLU A 37 -6.72 -7.85 -4.96
N GLY A 38 -6.99 -8.75 -5.91
CA GLY A 38 -6.28 -10.04 -6.03
C GLY A 38 -6.62 -11.08 -4.96
N ILE A 39 -7.23 -10.71 -3.84
CA ILE A 39 -7.69 -11.65 -2.81
C ILE A 39 -9.15 -12.05 -3.06
N PRO A 40 -9.46 -13.35 -3.25
CA PRO A 40 -10.83 -13.80 -3.47
C PRO A 40 -11.80 -13.31 -2.40
N THR A 41 -13.02 -12.90 -2.79
CA THR A 41 -14.07 -12.46 -1.85
C THR A 41 -14.54 -13.54 -0.88
N THR A 42 -14.20 -14.81 -1.15
CA THR A 42 -14.40 -15.94 -0.24
C THR A 42 -13.34 -16.02 0.87
N GLU A 43 -12.27 -15.24 0.79
CA GLU A 43 -11.24 -15.11 1.81
C GLU A 43 -11.54 -13.91 2.71
N PRO A 44 -12.11 -14.12 3.91
CA PRO A 44 -12.53 -13.04 4.79
C PRO A 44 -11.37 -12.20 5.34
N ARG A 45 -10.13 -12.70 5.25
CA ARG A 45 -8.93 -11.95 5.69
C ARG A 45 -8.47 -10.90 4.69
N GLY A 46 -9.16 -10.72 3.56
CA GLY A 46 -8.95 -9.59 2.64
C GLY A 46 -10.01 -8.49 2.76
N ALA A 47 -11.00 -8.64 3.66
CA ALA A 47 -12.06 -7.65 3.82
C ALA A 47 -11.62 -6.49 4.72
N TYR A 48 -11.99 -5.26 4.34
CA TYR A 48 -11.70 -4.03 5.10
C TYR A 48 -12.85 -3.02 5.02
N GLY A 49 -12.74 -1.93 5.79
CA GLY A 49 -13.75 -0.88 5.84
C GLY A 49 -14.58 -0.93 7.11
N GLY A 50 -15.47 0.05 7.27
CA GLY A 50 -16.24 0.25 8.49
C GLY A 50 -16.54 1.71 8.75
N ASN A 51 -16.70 2.05 10.04
CA ASN A 51 -17.14 3.39 10.46
C ASN A 51 -16.28 4.02 11.57
N ASP A 52 -15.17 3.39 11.94
CA ASP A 52 -14.29 3.83 13.02
C ASP A 52 -13.01 4.48 12.49
N ASP A 53 -13.07 5.78 12.24
CA ASP A 53 -11.91 6.59 11.84
C ASP A 53 -10.82 6.69 12.93
N ASN A 54 -11.05 6.14 14.14
CA ASN A 54 -10.06 6.05 15.21
C ASN A 54 -9.54 4.62 15.44
N ASP A 55 -9.88 3.69 14.54
CA ASP A 55 -9.38 2.31 14.58
C ASP A 55 -7.85 2.28 14.73
N ASN A 56 -7.39 1.27 15.47
CA ASN A 56 -5.98 1.03 15.73
C ASN A 56 -5.63 -0.37 15.25
N SER A 57 -5.00 -0.43 14.09
CA SER A 57 -4.52 -1.65 13.44
C SER A 57 -3.09 -2.03 13.90
N GLY A 58 -2.50 -1.29 14.86
CA GLY A 58 -1.22 -1.59 15.48
C GLY A 58 -0.11 -0.57 15.20
N VAL A 59 1.13 -1.07 15.13
CA VAL A 59 2.34 -0.27 14.93
C VAL A 59 3.21 -0.90 13.85
N VAL A 60 3.48 -0.12 12.79
CA VAL A 60 4.46 -0.42 11.76
C VAL A 60 5.56 0.63 11.88
N ARG A 61 6.73 0.24 12.40
CA ARG A 61 7.84 1.17 12.64
C ARG A 61 9.19 0.52 12.41
N TYR A 62 10.09 1.22 11.69
CA TYR A 62 11.41 0.72 11.32
C TYR A 62 11.34 -0.59 10.53
N VAL A 63 10.56 -0.56 9.45
CA VAL A 63 10.33 -1.72 8.58
C VAL A 63 10.88 -1.45 7.18
N SER A 64 11.54 -2.44 6.62
CA SER A 64 12.02 -2.44 5.24
C SER A 64 11.31 -3.54 4.46
N ILE A 65 10.53 -3.15 3.46
CA ILE A 65 9.80 -4.05 2.57
C ILE A 65 10.49 -3.99 1.22
N ARG A 66 11.00 -5.13 0.74
CA ARG A 66 11.85 -5.14 -0.45
C ARG A 66 11.49 -6.26 -1.40
N TYR A 67 11.60 -5.99 -2.71
CA TYR A 67 11.46 -6.99 -3.77
C TYR A 67 10.08 -7.66 -3.80
N GLY A 68 9.04 -6.92 -3.40
CA GLY A 68 7.65 -7.40 -3.33
C GLY A 68 6.92 -7.32 -4.68
N GLY A 69 5.60 -7.56 -4.66
CA GLY A 69 4.71 -7.48 -5.83
C GLY A 69 4.62 -8.75 -6.67
N THR A 70 4.68 -9.93 -6.06
CA THR A 70 4.29 -11.15 -6.76
C THR A 70 2.83 -11.06 -7.18
N ASP A 71 2.54 -11.51 -8.40
CA ASP A 71 1.16 -11.67 -8.87
C ASP A 71 0.48 -12.77 -8.06
N ILE A 72 -0.66 -12.45 -7.45
CA ILE A 72 -1.47 -13.39 -6.67
C ILE A 72 -2.75 -13.81 -7.39
N GLY A 73 -2.98 -13.33 -8.62
CA GLY A 73 -4.03 -13.79 -9.52
C GLY A 73 -4.61 -12.68 -10.41
N ALA A 74 -4.88 -13.00 -11.68
CA ALA A 74 -5.58 -12.13 -12.64
C ALA A 74 -4.87 -10.80 -12.99
N ASN A 75 -3.52 -10.78 -13.02
CA ASN A 75 -2.72 -9.55 -13.13
C ASN A 75 -3.01 -8.61 -11.95
N ASN A 76 -2.93 -9.18 -10.76
CA ASN A 76 -3.09 -8.44 -9.54
C ASN A 76 -1.85 -8.64 -8.68
N GLU A 77 -0.91 -7.74 -8.88
CA GLU A 77 0.27 -7.62 -8.07
C GLU A 77 -0.07 -6.96 -6.72
N ILE A 78 0.62 -7.39 -5.66
CA ILE A 78 0.43 -6.78 -4.33
C ILE A 78 1.39 -5.60 -4.14
N ASN A 79 0.86 -4.50 -3.63
CA ASN A 79 1.65 -3.30 -3.32
C ASN A 79 2.61 -3.54 -2.16
N GLY A 80 3.66 -2.73 -2.07
CA GLY A 80 4.68 -2.92 -1.04
C GLY A 80 4.10 -2.83 0.36
N LEU A 81 3.40 -1.74 0.65
CA LEU A 81 2.57 -1.60 1.85
C LEU A 81 1.18 -1.07 1.49
N THR A 82 0.19 -1.97 1.54
CA THR A 82 -1.22 -1.66 1.30
C THR A 82 -1.92 -1.30 2.60
N PHE A 83 -2.75 -0.26 2.58
CA PHE A 83 -3.60 0.16 3.67
C PHE A 83 -5.08 0.06 3.29
N GLY A 84 -5.77 -1.00 3.73
CA GLY A 84 -7.22 -1.11 3.62
C GLY A 84 -7.91 -0.45 4.81
N ALA A 85 -8.52 0.72 4.64
CA ALA A 85 -9.29 1.42 5.68
C ALA A 85 -8.57 1.61 7.04
N VAL A 86 -7.26 1.86 7.04
CA VAL A 86 -6.50 1.96 8.30
C VAL A 86 -6.85 3.26 9.05
N GLY A 87 -7.16 3.14 10.34
CA GLY A 87 -7.59 4.26 11.20
C GLY A 87 -6.44 5.11 11.76
N ARG A 88 -6.76 6.33 12.20
CA ARG A 88 -5.77 7.30 12.73
C ARG A 88 -5.18 6.91 14.09
N GLY A 89 -5.71 5.86 14.74
CA GLY A 89 -5.14 5.29 15.96
C GLY A 89 -3.89 4.44 15.70
N THR A 90 -3.66 4.05 14.44
CA THR A 90 -2.51 3.25 13.99
C THR A 90 -1.26 4.11 13.85
N VAL A 91 -0.10 3.56 14.23
CA VAL A 91 1.20 4.22 14.05
C VAL A 91 1.92 3.61 12.87
N VAL A 92 2.26 4.44 11.87
CA VAL A 92 3.03 4.02 10.69
C VAL A 92 4.13 5.05 10.45
N GLU A 93 5.38 4.68 10.72
CA GLU A 93 6.50 5.61 10.50
C GLU A 93 7.86 4.94 10.34
N TYR A 94 8.79 5.59 9.63
CA TYR A 94 10.10 5.01 9.31
C TYR A 94 9.97 3.69 8.57
N VAL A 95 9.25 3.71 7.45
CA VAL A 95 9.09 2.54 6.58
C VAL A 95 9.74 2.87 5.24
N GLU A 96 10.44 1.89 4.68
CA GLU A 96 10.89 1.94 3.29
C GLU A 96 10.27 0.80 2.50
N VAL A 97 9.88 1.12 1.27
CA VAL A 97 9.51 0.16 0.24
C VAL A 97 10.50 0.32 -0.90
N PHE A 98 11.16 -0.78 -1.28
CA PHE A 98 12.23 -0.80 -2.25
C PHE A 98 12.01 -1.90 -3.29
N ASN A 99 12.05 -1.55 -4.58
CA ASN A 99 11.89 -2.51 -5.67
C ASN A 99 10.61 -3.36 -5.55
N ASN A 100 9.47 -2.76 -5.19
CA ASN A 100 8.19 -3.45 -5.36
C ASN A 100 7.88 -3.57 -6.87
N LYS A 101 7.29 -4.68 -7.31
CA LYS A 101 6.91 -4.85 -8.74
C LYS A 101 5.77 -3.91 -9.12
N ASP A 102 4.91 -3.60 -8.17
CA ASP A 102 3.78 -2.71 -8.28
C ASP A 102 4.04 -1.43 -7.45
N ASP A 103 3.01 -0.80 -6.90
CA ASP A 103 3.17 0.40 -6.10
C ASP A 103 4.04 0.21 -4.85
N GLY A 104 4.66 1.31 -4.44
CA GLY A 104 5.36 1.38 -3.16
C GLY A 104 4.39 1.30 -1.99
N TYR A 105 3.45 2.24 -1.96
CA TYR A 105 2.43 2.33 -0.92
C TYR A 105 1.11 2.62 -1.61
N GLU A 106 0.06 1.96 -1.13
CA GLU A 106 -1.28 2.16 -1.65
C GLU A 106 -2.30 2.28 -0.52
N TRP A 107 -3.17 3.27 -0.58
CA TRP A 107 -4.27 3.45 0.38
C TRP A 107 -5.61 3.21 -0.28
N PHE A 108 -6.37 2.26 0.25
CA PHE A 108 -7.80 2.13 -0.01
C PHE A 108 -8.57 2.80 1.14
N GLY A 109 -8.78 4.10 0.99
CA GLY A 109 -9.48 4.93 1.95
C GLY A 109 -8.83 4.97 3.34
N GLY A 110 -9.63 5.28 4.37
CA GLY A 110 -9.16 5.36 5.76
C GLY A 110 -8.57 6.71 6.16
N THR A 111 -7.93 6.75 7.34
CA THR A 111 -7.52 8.01 8.00
C THR A 111 -6.15 7.94 8.68
N VAL A 112 -5.38 6.88 8.40
CA VAL A 112 -4.05 6.67 8.97
C VAL A 112 -3.15 7.88 8.72
N ARG A 113 -2.31 8.19 9.70
CA ARG A 113 -1.32 9.26 9.60
C ARG A 113 0.06 8.64 9.53
N THR A 114 0.77 8.85 8.43
CA THR A 114 2.07 8.24 8.20
C THR A 114 3.18 9.28 8.19
N ARG A 115 4.37 8.90 8.64
CA ARG A 115 5.53 9.80 8.68
C ARG A 115 6.81 9.10 8.25
N TYR A 116 7.71 9.80 7.57
CA TYR A 116 9.02 9.25 7.19
C TYR A 116 8.88 7.96 6.37
N LEU A 117 8.15 8.07 5.26
CA LEU A 117 8.03 6.99 4.28
C LEU A 117 9.01 7.19 3.14
N VAL A 118 9.69 6.11 2.76
CA VAL A 118 10.57 6.07 1.59
C VAL A 118 9.98 5.10 0.58
N SER A 119 9.78 5.56 -0.64
CA SER A 119 9.35 4.77 -1.79
C SER A 119 10.46 4.83 -2.85
N ALA A 120 11.05 3.70 -3.20
CA ALA A 120 12.26 3.67 -4.03
C ALA A 120 12.22 2.57 -5.10
N PHE A 121 12.36 2.98 -6.36
CA PHE A 121 12.58 2.09 -7.52
C PHE A 121 11.47 1.05 -7.74
N ASN A 122 10.25 1.37 -7.31
CA ASN A 122 9.07 0.55 -7.51
C ASN A 122 8.65 0.51 -8.98
N GLY A 123 7.95 -0.55 -9.37
CA GLY A 123 7.59 -0.84 -10.76
C GLY A 123 6.40 -0.05 -11.28
N ASP A 124 5.59 0.52 -10.39
CA ASP A 124 4.47 1.40 -10.74
C ASP A 124 4.55 2.71 -9.93
N ASP A 125 3.55 3.05 -9.13
CA ASP A 125 3.47 4.34 -8.45
C ASP A 125 4.17 4.33 -7.09
N CYS A 126 4.79 5.45 -6.73
CA CYS A 126 5.49 5.53 -5.44
C CYS A 126 4.51 5.60 -4.27
N PHE A 127 3.42 6.35 -4.44
CA PHE A 127 2.38 6.58 -3.45
C PHE A 127 1.04 6.71 -4.18
N ASP A 128 0.23 5.66 -4.16
CA ASP A 128 -1.12 5.69 -4.72
C ASP A 128 -2.16 5.75 -3.60
N TYR A 129 -3.18 6.58 -3.74
CA TYR A 129 -4.30 6.52 -2.83
C TYR A 129 -5.62 6.71 -3.54
N ASP A 130 -6.58 5.97 -3.00
CA ASP A 130 -7.85 5.70 -3.62
C ASP A 130 -8.95 5.63 -2.55
N GLU A 131 -10.19 5.41 -2.99
CA GLU A 131 -11.37 5.25 -2.13
C GLU A 131 -11.55 6.34 -1.05
N GLY A 132 -11.20 7.58 -1.39
CA GLY A 132 -11.37 8.75 -0.53
C GLY A 132 -10.52 8.67 0.73
N PHE A 133 -9.23 8.37 0.59
CA PHE A 133 -8.26 8.50 1.68
C PHE A 133 -8.31 9.90 2.32
N ARG A 134 -8.44 9.94 3.65
CA ARG A 134 -8.56 11.19 4.45
C ARG A 134 -7.50 11.27 5.55
N GLY A 135 -6.37 10.60 5.35
CA GLY A 135 -5.26 10.60 6.28
C GLY A 135 -4.31 11.78 6.09
N TYR A 136 -3.11 11.64 6.65
CA TYR A 136 -2.04 12.64 6.51
C TYR A 136 -0.70 11.96 6.26
N GLY A 137 0.04 12.47 5.27
CA GLY A 137 1.42 12.12 5.03
C GLY A 137 2.38 13.24 5.44
N GLN A 138 3.47 12.91 6.13
CA GLN A 138 4.53 13.88 6.44
C GLN A 138 5.91 13.28 6.16
N PHE A 139 6.78 14.05 5.51
CA PHE A 139 8.15 13.64 5.17
C PHE A 139 8.20 12.36 4.32
N TRP A 140 7.32 12.29 3.33
CA TRP A 140 7.37 11.25 2.30
C TRP A 140 8.47 11.59 1.30
N PHE A 141 9.21 10.57 0.88
CA PHE A 141 10.27 10.68 -0.11
C PHE A 141 10.08 9.61 -1.18
N ALA A 142 10.18 10.00 -2.44
CA ALA A 142 10.10 9.12 -3.59
C ALA A 142 11.38 9.23 -4.44
N ILE A 143 11.86 8.09 -4.93
CA ILE A 143 12.82 8.01 -6.03
C ILE A 143 12.34 6.94 -7.01
N MET A 144 12.17 7.32 -8.27
CA MET A 144 11.70 6.41 -9.32
C MET A 144 12.87 5.66 -9.97
N GLY A 145 12.59 4.47 -10.51
CA GLY A 145 13.52 3.73 -11.35
C GLY A 145 13.83 4.48 -12.65
N GLU A 146 15.04 4.28 -13.18
CA GLU A 146 15.35 4.69 -14.56
C GLU A 146 14.85 3.66 -15.59
N ASP A 147 14.57 2.43 -15.13
CA ASP A 147 14.20 1.28 -15.94
C ASP A 147 12.68 1.11 -16.08
N ILE A 148 11.95 1.25 -14.98
CA ILE A 148 10.50 1.08 -14.87
C ILE A 148 9.94 2.00 -13.76
N GLY A 149 8.63 2.19 -13.78
CA GLY A 149 7.85 3.07 -12.89
C GLY A 149 6.80 3.82 -13.69
N ASN A 150 5.94 4.55 -12.99
CA ASN A 150 4.87 5.31 -13.63
C ASN A 150 4.81 6.75 -13.09
N ARG A 151 4.41 6.95 -11.83
CA ARG A 151 4.26 8.26 -11.18
C ARG A 151 4.85 8.27 -9.78
N ALA A 152 5.27 9.47 -9.37
CA ALA A 152 5.66 9.70 -7.98
C ALA A 152 4.46 9.70 -7.01
N GLY A 153 3.25 9.91 -7.53
CA GLY A 153 2.02 9.66 -6.82
C GLY A 153 0.80 9.72 -7.74
N GLU A 154 -0.14 8.83 -7.48
CA GLU A 154 -1.48 8.73 -8.09
C GLU A 154 -2.52 8.95 -7.00
N HIS A 155 -3.50 9.79 -7.30
CA HIS A 155 -4.35 10.43 -6.31
C HIS A 155 -5.80 10.32 -6.79
N ASP A 156 -6.34 9.12 -6.70
CA ASP A 156 -7.67 8.79 -7.19
C ASP A 156 -8.75 9.01 -6.12
N GLY A 157 -9.98 9.13 -6.62
CA GLY A 157 -11.12 9.61 -5.88
C GLY A 157 -11.83 8.50 -5.11
N GLY A 158 -13.10 8.27 -5.43
CA GLY A 158 -13.88 7.16 -4.89
C GLY A 158 -14.27 6.20 -6.01
N THR A 159 -14.79 5.03 -5.64
CA THR A 159 -15.38 4.12 -6.63
C THR A 159 -16.66 4.72 -7.21
N ASP A 160 -16.86 4.62 -8.52
CA ASP A 160 -18.00 5.20 -9.26
C ASP A 160 -19.37 4.97 -8.56
N PRO A 161 -20.18 6.03 -8.31
CA PRO A 161 -19.88 7.43 -8.59
C PRO A 161 -18.97 8.07 -7.54
N GLU A 162 -17.96 8.80 -8.03
CA GLU A 162 -17.08 9.71 -7.30
C GLU A 162 -17.90 10.86 -6.65
N GLY A 163 -18.60 10.56 -5.56
CA GLY A 163 -19.50 11.50 -4.89
C GLY A 163 -18.93 12.17 -3.64
N GLY A 164 -17.61 12.07 -3.40
CA GLY A 164 -16.95 12.53 -2.18
C GLY A 164 -16.04 13.73 -2.40
#